data_AF-A0A3P9LYH9-F1
#
_entry.id   AF-A0A3P9LYH9-F1
#
_cell.length_a   1.000
_cell.length_b   1.000
_cell.length_c   1.000
_cell.angle_alpha   90.00
_cell.angle_beta   90.00
_cell.angle_gamma   90.00
#
_symmetry.space_group_name_H-M   'P 1'
#
loop_
_entity.id
_entity.type
_entity.pdbx_description
1 polymer ?
#
loop_
_entity_poly.entity_id
_entity_poly.type
_entity_poly.pdbx_seq_one_letter_code
_entity_poly.pdbx_strand_id
1 'polypeptide(L)'
;MAGKGRGVAAFTFNIDALGIGRGNMPEARVGPSPLFPTTEFKPVPLKGGEEEDYMLALKQELRGAMQRLPHNIKACSSKTGRGESADI
;
A
#
# COMPACT_ATOMS: atom_id res chain seq x y z
N MET A 1 -44.58 12.73 23.33
CA MET A 1 -45.21 11.42 23.03
C MET A 1 -44.18 10.51 22.40
N ALA A 2 -43.83 9.43 23.07
CA ALA A 2 -42.70 8.56 22.76
C ALA A 2 -42.98 7.65 21.54
N GLY A 3 -42.19 7.77 20.48
CA GLY A 3 -42.17 6.85 19.35
C GLY A 3 -41.43 5.56 19.71
N LYS A 4 -42.19 4.59 20.22
CA LYS A 4 -41.75 3.24 20.63
C LYS A 4 -41.52 2.35 19.38
N GLY A 5 -40.38 2.53 18.69
CA GLY A 5 -39.92 1.60 17.65
C GLY A 5 -39.46 0.28 18.28
N ARG A 6 -40.19 -0.81 18.03
CA ARG A 6 -39.98 -2.14 18.61
C ARG A 6 -39.07 -2.99 17.71
N GLY A 7 -38.05 -3.59 18.30
CA GLY A 7 -37.34 -4.76 17.76
C GLY A 7 -36.00 -4.44 17.07
N VAL A 8 -34.90 -4.63 17.79
CA VAL A 8 -33.63 -5.01 17.16
C VAL A 8 -33.95 -6.27 16.34
N ALA A 9 -33.72 -6.24 15.03
CA ALA A 9 -33.98 -7.37 14.14
C ALA A 9 -33.32 -8.64 14.71
N ALA A 10 -34.09 -9.70 14.91
CA ALA A 10 -33.55 -10.99 15.34
C ALA A 10 -32.69 -11.56 14.22
N PHE A 11 -31.45 -11.96 14.54
CA PHE A 11 -30.59 -12.66 13.59
C PHE A 11 -31.13 -14.08 13.35
N THR A 12 -30.80 -14.67 12.21
CA THR A 12 -31.16 -16.07 11.87
C THR A 12 -30.42 -17.11 12.71
N PHE A 13 -29.47 -16.68 13.55
CA PHE A 13 -28.68 -17.51 14.46
C PHE A 13 -28.81 -17.02 15.91
N ASN A 14 -28.55 -17.92 16.86
CA ASN A 14 -28.63 -17.63 18.30
C ASN A 14 -27.46 -16.74 18.76
N ILE A 15 -27.75 -15.47 19.07
CA ILE A 15 -26.78 -14.48 19.55
C ILE A 15 -26.26 -14.82 20.96
N ASP A 16 -27.13 -15.35 21.82
CA ASP A 16 -26.79 -15.69 23.21
C ASP A 16 -25.72 -16.80 23.29
N ALA A 17 -25.69 -17.71 22.31
CA ALA A 17 -24.67 -18.75 22.20
C ALA A 17 -23.28 -18.18 21.83
N LEU A 18 -23.23 -16.96 21.28
CA LEU A 18 -22.00 -16.22 21.01
C LEU A 18 -21.55 -15.37 22.21
N GLY A 19 -22.30 -15.40 23.32
CA GLY A 19 -22.02 -14.60 24.51
C GLY A 19 -22.41 -13.12 24.39
N ILE A 20 -23.12 -12.73 23.33
CA ILE A 20 -23.59 -11.36 23.12
C ILE A 20 -25.00 -11.25 23.73
N GLY A 21 -25.06 -10.72 24.96
CA GLY A 21 -26.34 -10.54 25.66
C GLY A 21 -27.16 -9.35 25.15
N ARG A 22 -28.44 -9.30 25.54
CA ARG A 22 -29.32 -8.16 25.26
C ARG A 22 -28.75 -6.88 25.87
N GLY A 23 -28.49 -5.88 25.01
CA GLY A 23 -27.91 -4.59 25.43
C GLY A 23 -26.37 -4.53 25.39
N ASN A 24 -25.68 -5.63 25.07
CA ASN A 24 -24.22 -5.67 24.88
C ASN A 24 -23.83 -5.78 23.40
N MET A 25 -24.61 -5.17 22.51
CA MET A 25 -24.31 -5.19 21.08
C MET A 25 -23.10 -4.29 20.81
N PRO A 26 -22.07 -4.74 20.08
CA PRO A 26 -20.95 -3.88 19.71
C PRO A 26 -21.45 -2.67 18.93
N GLU A 27 -20.75 -1.56 19.08
CA GLU A 27 -21.09 -0.31 18.40
C GLU A 27 -21.08 -0.51 16.88
N ALA A 28 -22.16 -0.07 16.23
CA ALA A 28 -22.25 -0.11 14.77
C ALA A 28 -21.28 0.92 14.20
N ARG A 29 -20.26 0.45 13.49
CA ARG A 29 -19.26 1.34 12.89
C ARG A 29 -19.87 2.20 11.78
N VAL A 30 -19.60 3.50 11.82
CA VAL A 30 -19.97 4.45 10.75
C VAL A 30 -18.84 4.54 9.72
N GLY A 31 -18.92 3.75 8.65
CA GLY A 31 -18.02 3.82 7.49
C GLY A 31 -16.80 2.89 7.52
N PRO A 32 -16.09 2.76 6.39
CA PRO A 32 -14.92 1.88 6.26
C PRO A 32 -13.72 2.39 7.08
N SER A 33 -12.80 1.48 7.41
CA SER A 33 -11.49 1.87 7.97
C SER A 33 -10.73 2.79 7.01
N PRO A 34 -9.93 3.72 7.55
CA PRO A 34 -8.94 4.41 6.73
C PRO A 34 -7.96 3.39 6.13
N LEU A 35 -7.47 3.67 4.92
CA LEU A 35 -6.49 2.82 4.23
C LEU A 35 -5.17 2.71 5.01
N PHE A 36 -4.79 3.78 5.70
CA PHE A 36 -3.58 3.84 6.52
C PHE A 36 -3.98 4.09 7.97
N PRO A 37 -3.95 3.05 8.83
CA PRO A 37 -4.20 3.23 10.26
C PRO A 37 -3.07 4.02 10.91
N THR A 38 -3.38 4.73 11.99
CA THR A 38 -2.37 5.44 12.79
C THR A 38 -1.46 4.44 13.50
N THR A 39 -0.16 4.55 13.30
CA THR A 39 0.83 3.75 14.01
C THR A 39 1.27 4.46 15.30
N GLU A 40 1.42 3.70 16.39
CA GLU A 40 1.91 4.24 17.66
C GLU A 40 3.38 4.65 17.60
N PHE A 41 4.18 3.92 16.82
CA PHE A 41 5.62 4.12 16.69
C PHE A 41 6.00 4.58 15.28
N LYS A 42 7.04 5.43 15.24
CA LYS A 42 7.68 5.88 14.01
C LYS A 42 9.01 5.15 13.81
N PRO A 43 9.47 4.97 12.56
CA PRO A 43 10.78 4.41 12.31
C PRO A 43 11.89 5.29 12.91
N VAL A 44 13.01 4.65 13.23
CA VAL A 44 14.19 5.31 13.77
C VAL A 44 14.79 6.28 12.72
N PRO A 45 15.24 7.47 13.12
CA PRO A 45 15.95 8.37 12.20
C PRO A 45 17.17 7.71 11.55
N LEU A 46 17.52 8.17 10.35
CA LEU A 46 18.74 7.70 9.69
C LEU A 46 19.98 8.12 10.49
N LYS A 47 21.02 7.27 10.45
CA LYS A 47 22.34 7.63 10.97
C LYS A 47 22.91 8.76 10.13
N GLY A 48 23.48 9.76 10.80
CA GLY A 48 24.20 10.85 10.16
C GLY A 48 25.67 10.81 10.55
N GLY A 49 26.50 11.47 9.75
CA GLY A 49 27.95 11.45 9.89
C GLY A 49 28.62 11.51 8.53
N GLU A 50 29.89 11.91 8.52
CA GLU A 50 30.68 12.00 7.28
C GLU A 50 30.85 10.65 6.60
N GLU A 51 30.94 9.56 7.37
CA GLU A 51 31.06 8.20 6.85
C GLU A 51 29.78 7.77 6.12
N GLU A 52 28.60 7.97 6.73
CA GLU A 52 27.32 7.66 6.11
C GLU A 52 27.08 8.49 4.84
N ASP A 53 27.42 9.78 4.88
CA ASP A 53 27.28 10.68 3.74
C ASP A 53 28.23 10.31 2.60
N TYR A 54 29.46 9.93 2.91
CA TYR A 54 30.42 9.43 1.93
C TYR A 54 29.91 8.17 1.23
N MET A 55 29.43 7.19 2.00
CA MET A 55 28.90 5.94 1.45
C MET A 55 27.63 6.19 0.60
N LEU A 56 26.81 7.17 0.98
CA LEU A 56 25.66 7.60 0.19
C LEU A 56 26.09 8.20 -1.15
N ALA A 57 27.07 9.10 -1.15
CA ALA A 57 27.62 9.70 -2.37
C ALA A 57 28.20 8.62 -3.30
N LEU A 58 29.04 7.73 -2.75
CA LEU A 58 29.66 6.64 -3.50
C LEU A 58 28.62 5.73 -4.16
N LYS A 59 27.55 5.38 -3.44
CA LYS A 59 26.44 4.58 -4.00
C LYS A 59 25.79 5.27 -5.21
N GLN A 60 25.64 6.58 -5.17
CA GLN A 60 25.03 7.35 -6.28
C GLN A 60 25.97 7.38 -7.50
N GLU A 61 27.26 7.61 -7.29
CA GLU A 61 28.28 7.58 -8.34
C GLU A 61 28.33 6.20 -9.01
N LEU A 62 28.36 5.13 -8.22
CA LEU A 62 28.35 3.76 -8.74
C LEU A 62 27.10 3.48 -9.57
N ARG A 63 25.92 3.94 -9.15
CA ARG A 63 24.70 3.80 -9.95
C ARG A 63 24.86 4.46 -11.32
N GLY A 64 25.42 5.67 -11.38
CA GLY A 64 25.67 6.37 -12.63
C GLY A 64 26.75 5.71 -13.49
N ALA A 65 27.84 5.26 -12.87
CA ALA A 65 28.94 4.57 -13.55
C ALA A 65 28.48 3.24 -14.15
N MET A 66 27.81 2.39 -13.37
CA MET A 66 27.32 1.08 -13.82
C MET A 66 26.39 1.18 -15.03
N GLN A 67 25.62 2.26 -15.16
CA GLN A 67 24.76 2.45 -16.32
C GLN A 67 25.53 2.65 -17.64
N ARG A 68 26.80 3.07 -17.58
CA ARG A 68 27.68 3.30 -18.73
C ARG A 68 28.59 2.11 -19.04
N LEU A 69 28.70 1.14 -18.13
CA LEU A 69 29.50 -0.05 -18.35
C LEU A 69 28.87 -0.94 -19.43
N PRO A 70 29.67 -1.69 -20.20
CA PRO A 70 29.17 -2.59 -21.25
C PRO A 70 28.29 -3.73 -20.71
N HIS A 71 28.40 -4.01 -19.41
CA HIS A 71 27.58 -4.98 -18.69
C HIS A 71 26.12 -4.51 -18.52
N ASN A 72 25.81 -3.23 -18.78
CA ASN A 72 24.44 -2.71 -18.73
C ASN A 72 23.70 -3.00 -20.04
N ILE A 73 23.28 -4.25 -20.21
CA ILE A 73 22.54 -4.70 -21.39
C ILE A 73 21.19 -3.99 -21.44
N LYS A 74 20.98 -3.16 -22.47
CA LYS A 74 19.69 -2.48 -22.70
C LYS A 74 18.69 -3.47 -23.29
N ALA A 75 17.42 -3.29 -22.94
CA ALA A 75 16.35 -4.00 -23.62
C ALA A 75 16.35 -3.64 -25.11
N CYS A 76 16.27 -4.64 -26.00
CA CYS A 76 16.10 -4.40 -27.43
C CYS A 76 14.74 -3.72 -27.67
N SER A 77 14.74 -2.47 -28.15
CA SER A 77 13.53 -1.84 -28.66
C SER A 77 13.19 -2.45 -30.02
N SER A 78 12.41 -3.53 -30.02
CA SER A 78 11.90 -4.08 -31.27
C SER A 78 10.74 -3.23 -31.81
N LYS A 79 10.89 -2.86 -33.09
CA LYS A 79 9.94 -2.23 -34.04
C LYS A 79 9.90 -0.70 -34.10
N THR A 80 10.84 -0.14 -34.86
CA THR A 80 10.58 1.01 -35.73
C THR A 80 10.51 0.51 -37.18
N GLY A 81 9.32 0.62 -37.79
CA GLY A 81 9.13 0.71 -39.24
C GLY A 81 9.31 -0.55 -40.10
N ARG A 82 8.34 -1.48 -40.09
CA ARG A 82 7.96 -2.16 -41.35
C ARG A 82 7.07 -1.20 -42.11
N GLY A 83 7.64 -0.51 -43.09
CA GLY A 83 6.96 0.46 -43.92
C GLY A 83 7.77 0.78 -45.17
N GLU A 84 8.23 -0.24 -45.88
CA GLU A 84 8.56 -0.10 -47.30
C GLU A 84 7.37 -0.65 -48.10
N SER A 85 6.43 0.25 -48.35
CA SER A 85 5.57 0.19 -49.53
C SER A 85 6.42 0.52 -50.75
N ALA A 86 6.63 -0.47 -51.63
CA ALA A 86 6.94 -0.25 -53.03
C ALA A 86 6.05 -1.21 -53.83
N ASP A 87 4.80 -0.78 -54.00
CA ASP A 87 3.91 -1.33 -55.02
C ASP A 87 4.46 -0.97 -56.42
N ILE A 88 4.15 -1.89 -57.34
CA ILE A 88 4.50 -1.97 -58.77
C ILE A 88 4.06 -0.74 -59.57
#